data_AF-A0A7X8K1V5-F1
#
_entry.id   AF-A0A7X8K1V5-F1
#
_cell.length_a   1.000
_cell.length_b   1.000
_cell.length_c   1.000
_cell.angle_alpha   90.00
_cell.angle_beta   90.00
_cell.angle_gamma   90.00
#
_symmetry.space_group_name_H-M   'P 1'
#
loop_
_entity.id
_entity.type
_entity.pdbx_description
1 polymer ?
#
loop_
_entity_poly.entity_id
_entity_poly.type
_entity_poly.pdbx_seq_one_letter_code
_entity_poly.pdbx_strand_id
1 'polypeptide(L)'
;MTEKRSYRKLESTKELQRVMTRYYGLSNYFRYWGKPLGRKLAWVTSGAPVELLRVFNIHPVYPEQYGAICGSRKVSGELCQVAEAQGYNQDLCSYARAHIGSILRPDLAPMKGLPKPDLLVACTNICGTVLKWYEALARILEVPLIVIDTPYLPGEVTPQAKAYVLRQLEAAVEELERLTGVSFSEKKLDAIADKSRQVTTIWREIK
;
A
#
# COMPACT_ATOMS: atom_id res chain seq x y z
N MET A 1 -9.59 34.12 16.71
CA MET A 1 -9.52 34.12 15.24
C MET A 1 -8.13 33.73 14.84
N THR A 2 -7.92 32.51 14.34
CA THR A 2 -6.59 32.04 13.92
C THR A 2 -6.22 32.75 12.61
N GLU A 3 -5.19 33.59 12.65
CA GLU A 3 -4.60 34.20 11.45
C GLU A 3 -4.33 33.13 10.39
N LYS A 4 -4.95 33.27 9.21
CA LYS A 4 -4.61 32.46 8.05
C LYS A 4 -3.19 32.83 7.62
N ARG A 5 -2.20 32.07 8.09
CA ARG A 5 -0.85 32.11 7.55
C ARG A 5 -0.92 31.79 6.06
N SER A 6 -0.70 32.80 5.22
CA SER A 6 -0.67 32.68 3.77
C SER A 6 0.68 32.09 3.36
N TYR A 7 0.80 30.76 3.43
CA TYR A 7 1.97 30.07 2.88
C TYR A 7 1.97 30.21 1.36
N ARG A 8 3.11 30.63 0.79
CA ARG A 8 3.31 30.69 -0.66
C ARG A 8 3.24 29.27 -1.22
N LYS A 9 2.30 29.02 -2.13
CA LYS A 9 2.09 27.69 -2.71
C LYS A 9 3.30 27.33 -3.59
N LEU A 10 3.94 26.20 -3.32
CA LEU A 10 5.02 25.69 -4.17
C LEU A 10 4.48 25.33 -5.55
N GLU A 11 5.24 25.60 -6.62
CA GLU A 11 4.86 25.23 -7.99
C GLU A 11 4.62 23.72 -8.12
N SER A 12 5.45 22.93 -7.44
CA SER A 12 5.34 21.47 -7.34
C SER A 12 4.01 20.98 -6.76
N THR A 13 3.28 21.82 -6.02
CA THR A 13 1.96 21.46 -5.46
C THR A 13 0.97 21.10 -6.56
N LYS A 14 1.01 21.80 -7.71
CA LYS A 14 0.10 21.55 -8.82
C LYS A 14 0.36 20.18 -9.45
N GLU A 15 1.63 19.84 -9.64
CA GLU A 15 2.02 18.54 -10.18
C GLU A 15 1.74 17.40 -9.20
N LEU A 16 2.00 17.59 -7.90
CA LEU A 16 1.62 16.62 -6.87
C LEU A 16 0.12 16.36 -6.88
N GLN A 17 -0.71 17.40 -6.96
CA GLN A 17 -2.16 17.26 -7.05
C GLN A 17 -2.58 16.49 -8.30
N ARG A 18 -1.95 16.76 -9.45
CA ARG A 18 -2.21 16.03 -10.70
C ARG A 18 -1.86 14.54 -10.56
N VAL A 19 -0.68 14.22 -10.01
CA VAL A 19 -0.24 12.83 -9.80
C VAL A 19 -1.18 12.09 -8.85
N MET A 20 -1.51 12.70 -7.72
CA MET A 20 -2.42 12.11 -6.73
C MET A 20 -3.83 11.91 -7.29
N THR A 21 -4.36 12.90 -8.01
CA THR A 21 -5.68 12.81 -8.66
C THR A 21 -5.70 11.68 -9.67
N ARG A 22 -4.65 11.55 -10.49
CA ARG A 22 -4.54 10.46 -11.47
C ARG A 22 -4.47 9.10 -10.79
N TYR A 23 -3.66 8.96 -9.75
CA TYR A 23 -3.49 7.72 -9.01
C TYR A 23 -4.79 7.25 -8.36
N TYR A 24 -5.47 8.14 -7.61
CA TYR A 24 -6.75 7.81 -6.98
C TYR A 24 -7.91 7.68 -7.96
N GLY A 25 -7.87 8.42 -9.07
CA GLY A 25 -8.78 8.23 -10.20
C GLY A 25 -8.64 6.84 -10.81
N LEU A 26 -7.40 6.36 -10.99
CA LEU A 26 -7.14 4.99 -11.45
C LEU A 26 -7.58 3.95 -10.40
N SER A 27 -7.31 4.15 -9.11
CA SER A 27 -7.81 3.26 -8.05
C SER A 27 -9.34 3.16 -8.05
N ASN A 28 -10.04 4.29 -8.25
CA ASN A 28 -11.49 4.29 -8.42
C ASN A 28 -11.96 3.64 -9.71
N TYR A 29 -11.20 3.76 -10.81
CA TYR A 29 -11.50 3.01 -12.03
C TYR A 29 -11.48 1.49 -11.77
N PHE A 30 -10.49 0.99 -11.02
CA PHE A 30 -10.43 -0.42 -10.62
C PHE A 30 -11.61 -0.85 -9.75
N ARG A 31 -12.16 0.06 -8.91
CA ARG A 31 -13.39 -0.20 -8.13
C ARG A 31 -14.56 -0.69 -8.99
N TYR A 32 -14.73 -0.08 -10.17
CA TYR A 32 -15.88 -0.33 -11.04
C TYR A 32 -15.56 -1.26 -12.22
N TRP A 33 -14.34 -1.19 -12.74
CA TRP A 33 -13.95 -1.85 -13.99
C TRP A 33 -12.81 -2.88 -13.83
N GLY A 34 -12.25 -3.04 -12.63
CA GLY A 34 -11.18 -4.00 -12.37
C GLY A 34 -11.61 -5.44 -12.71
N LYS A 35 -12.67 -5.93 -12.05
CA LYS A 35 -13.19 -7.29 -12.28
C LYS A 35 -13.62 -7.55 -13.73
N PRO A 36 -14.45 -6.69 -14.38
CA PRO A 36 -14.85 -6.92 -15.78
C PRO A 36 -13.68 -6.99 -16.76
N LEU A 37 -12.57 -6.29 -16.48
CA LEU A 37 -11.41 -6.22 -17.37
C LEU A 37 -10.28 -7.18 -16.96
N GLY A 38 -10.52 -8.06 -15.97
CA GLY A 38 -9.49 -8.97 -15.45
C GLY A 38 -8.29 -8.25 -14.84
N ARG A 39 -8.44 -7.00 -14.39
CA ARG A 39 -7.38 -6.20 -13.78
C ARG A 39 -7.50 -6.22 -12.26
N LYS A 40 -6.42 -6.58 -11.58
CA LYS A 40 -6.39 -6.77 -10.13
C LYS A 40 -5.80 -5.57 -9.40
N LEU A 41 -6.28 -5.35 -8.19
CA LEU A 41 -5.80 -4.32 -7.28
C LEU A 41 -5.27 -4.97 -6.00
N ALA A 42 -4.05 -4.59 -5.60
CA ALA A 42 -3.47 -5.04 -4.34
C ALA A 42 -3.43 -3.90 -3.32
N TRP A 43 -3.71 -4.19 -2.05
CA TRP A 43 -3.26 -3.30 -0.98
C TRP A 43 -1.89 -3.74 -0.50
N VAL A 44 -0.97 -2.78 -0.37
CA VAL A 44 0.45 -3.05 -0.13
C VAL A 44 1.00 -2.19 0.99
N THR A 45 1.92 -2.76 1.80
CA THR A 45 2.67 -1.95 2.77
C THR A 45 3.62 -1.01 2.05
N SER A 46 4.00 0.11 2.67
CA SER A 46 4.89 1.10 2.03
C SER A 46 6.23 0.55 1.59
N GLY A 47 6.74 -0.49 2.25
CA GLY A 47 7.97 -1.18 1.90
C GLY A 47 7.81 -2.44 1.04
N ALA A 48 6.61 -2.74 0.53
CA ALA A 48 6.39 -3.90 -0.33
C ALA A 48 7.05 -3.73 -1.72
N PRO A 49 7.61 -4.80 -2.31
CA PRO A 49 8.25 -4.76 -3.64
C PRO A 49 7.18 -4.69 -4.74
N VAL A 50 6.67 -3.48 -4.99
CA VAL A 50 5.60 -3.24 -5.96
C VAL A 50 6.02 -3.51 -7.40
N GLU A 51 7.32 -3.60 -7.68
CA GLU A 51 7.87 -4.01 -8.97
C GLU A 51 7.30 -5.37 -9.40
N LEU A 52 7.26 -6.34 -8.49
CA LEU A 52 6.69 -7.66 -8.77
C LEU A 52 5.23 -7.55 -9.18
N LEU A 53 4.41 -6.80 -8.44
CA LEU A 53 2.99 -6.63 -8.74
C LEU A 53 2.76 -5.98 -10.11
N ARG A 54 3.62 -5.04 -10.50
CA ARG A 54 3.54 -4.38 -11.81
C ARG A 54 3.85 -5.34 -12.96
N VAL A 55 4.69 -6.35 -12.78
CA VAL A 55 4.94 -7.39 -13.80
C VAL A 55 3.65 -8.13 -14.17
N PHE A 56 2.80 -8.38 -13.17
CA PHE A 56 1.50 -9.03 -13.30
C PHE A 56 0.33 -8.07 -13.61
N ASN A 57 0.62 -6.82 -13.98
CA ASN A 57 -0.38 -5.77 -14.23
C ASN A 57 -1.32 -5.49 -13.04
N ILE A 58 -0.86 -5.71 -11.82
CA ILE A 58 -1.61 -5.43 -10.61
C ILE A 58 -1.39 -3.97 -10.21
N HIS A 59 -2.47 -3.26 -9.90
CA HIS A 59 -2.41 -1.87 -9.42
C HIS A 59 -2.20 -1.84 -7.90
N PRO A 60 -1.05 -1.36 -7.40
CA PRO A 60 -0.80 -1.27 -5.96
C PRO A 60 -1.50 -0.04 -5.36
N VAL A 61 -2.10 -0.24 -4.19
CA VAL A 61 -2.71 0.81 -3.37
C VAL A 61 -2.16 0.75 -1.95
N TYR A 62 -1.86 1.92 -1.36
CA TYR A 62 -1.18 2.02 -0.06
C TYR A 62 -2.15 2.47 1.06
N PRO A 63 -2.60 1.56 1.94
CA PRO A 63 -3.38 1.94 3.13
C PRO A 63 -2.71 3.00 4.02
N GLU A 64 -1.39 2.96 4.16
CA GLU A 64 -0.64 3.95 4.97
C GLU A 64 -0.75 5.36 4.38
N GLN A 65 -0.63 5.48 3.04
CA GLN A 65 -0.81 6.74 2.34
C GLN A 65 -2.26 7.24 2.47
N TYR A 66 -3.24 6.35 2.42
CA TYR A 66 -4.64 6.69 2.66
C TYR A 66 -4.87 7.16 4.09
N GLY A 67 -4.22 6.53 5.08
CA GLY A 67 -4.21 6.96 6.47
C GLY A 67 -3.71 8.41 6.62
N ALA A 68 -2.67 8.80 5.88
CA ALA A 68 -2.20 10.19 5.84
C ALA A 68 -3.26 11.15 5.25
N ILE A 69 -4.01 10.71 4.24
CA ILE A 69 -5.14 11.49 3.70
C ILE A 69 -6.22 11.67 4.75
N CYS A 70 -6.63 10.60 5.45
CA CYS A 70 -7.58 10.67 6.55
C CYS A 70 -7.12 11.66 7.63
N GLY A 71 -5.83 11.66 7.95
CA GLY A 71 -5.23 12.60 8.91
C GLY A 71 -5.32 14.04 8.42
N SER A 72 -4.94 14.30 7.16
CA SER A 72 -4.99 15.64 6.56
C SER A 72 -6.43 16.18 6.43
N ARG A 73 -7.41 15.29 6.29
CA ARG A 73 -8.85 15.60 6.23
C ARG A 73 -9.50 15.69 7.62
N LYS A 74 -8.74 15.48 8.69
CA LYS A 74 -9.19 15.53 10.09
C LYS A 74 -10.29 14.52 10.43
N VAL A 75 -10.35 13.40 9.72
CA VAL A 75 -11.34 12.33 9.98
C VAL A 75 -10.75 11.13 10.74
N SER A 76 -9.42 11.04 10.87
CA SER A 76 -8.76 9.87 11.46
C SER A 76 -9.20 9.59 12.90
N GLY A 77 -9.54 10.62 13.70
CA GLY A 77 -9.98 10.41 15.08
C GLY A 77 -11.27 9.62 15.17
N GLU A 78 -12.30 10.04 14.42
CA GLU A 78 -13.59 9.34 14.37
C GLU A 78 -13.45 7.94 13.77
N LEU A 79 -12.66 7.78 12.70
CA LEU A 79 -12.37 6.47 12.12
C LEU A 79 -11.65 5.54 13.12
N CYS A 80 -10.72 6.06 13.94
CA CYS A 80 -10.07 5.25 14.96
C CYS A 80 -11.08 4.76 16.02
N GLN A 81 -11.98 5.63 16.47
CA GLN A 81 -13.04 5.28 17.43
C GLN A 81 -13.96 4.17 16.88
N VAL A 82 -14.25 4.18 15.57
CA VAL A 82 -15.00 3.10 14.91
C VAL A 82 -14.29 1.75 15.06
N ALA A 83 -12.96 1.70 14.86
CA ALA A 83 -12.20 0.47 15.05
C ALA A 83 -12.12 0.07 16.53
N GLU A 84 -11.95 1.03 17.44
CA GLU A 84 -11.89 0.78 18.88
C GLU A 84 -13.20 0.18 19.40
N ALA A 85 -14.35 0.64 18.90
CA ALA A 85 -15.66 0.07 19.21
C ALA A 85 -15.83 -1.38 18.72
N GLN A 86 -14.97 -1.86 17.80
CA GLN A 86 -14.90 -3.27 17.37
C GLN A 86 -13.85 -4.09 18.15
N GLY A 87 -13.26 -3.52 19.21
CA GLY A 87 -12.30 -4.22 20.07
C GLY A 87 -10.83 -4.05 19.69
N TYR A 88 -10.49 -3.19 18.74
CA TYR A 88 -9.10 -2.85 18.43
C TYR A 88 -8.53 -1.90 19.50
N ASN A 89 -7.41 -2.27 20.14
CA ASN A 89 -6.79 -1.48 21.20
C ASN A 89 -6.32 -0.10 20.68
N GLN A 90 -6.54 0.96 21.47
CA GLN A 90 -6.09 2.34 21.22
C GLN A 90 -4.57 2.47 21.06
N ASP A 91 -3.78 1.57 21.66
CA ASP A 91 -2.32 1.52 21.54
C ASP A 91 -1.85 1.15 20.12
N LEU A 92 -2.73 0.62 19.28
CA LEU A 92 -2.40 0.29 17.89
C LEU A 92 -2.11 1.56 17.08
N CYS A 93 -1.28 1.40 16.05
CA CYS A 93 -0.99 2.45 15.08
C CYS A 93 -2.28 3.10 14.54
N SER A 94 -2.33 4.42 14.56
CA SER A 94 -3.50 5.18 14.08
C SER A 94 -3.77 4.96 12.59
N TYR A 95 -2.77 4.64 11.76
CA TYR A 95 -3.00 4.20 10.37
C TYR A 95 -3.80 2.89 10.32
N ALA A 96 -3.47 1.91 11.16
CA ALA A 96 -4.18 0.64 11.19
C ALA A 96 -5.63 0.82 11.66
N ARG A 97 -5.84 1.53 12.78
CA ARG A 97 -7.17 1.82 13.31
C ARG A 97 -8.02 2.65 12.35
N ALA A 98 -7.50 3.77 11.83
CA ALA A 98 -8.25 4.61 10.91
C ALA A 98 -8.58 3.87 9.60
N HIS A 99 -7.68 3.01 9.11
CA HIS A 99 -7.95 2.20 7.93
C HIS A 99 -9.05 1.16 8.18
N ILE A 100 -8.98 0.40 9.28
CA ILE A 100 -10.05 -0.54 9.66
C ILE A 100 -11.38 0.20 9.84
N GLY A 101 -11.36 1.33 10.55
CA GLY A 101 -12.52 2.20 10.69
C GLY A 101 -13.10 2.66 9.36
N SER A 102 -12.24 2.99 8.37
CA SER A 102 -12.68 3.39 7.02
C SER A 102 -13.34 2.28 6.22
N ILE A 103 -13.03 1.02 6.53
CA ILE A 103 -13.69 -0.15 5.93
C ILE A 103 -15.08 -0.34 6.55
N LEU A 104 -15.19 -0.17 7.88
CA LEU A 104 -16.42 -0.35 8.64
C LEU A 104 -17.43 0.80 8.45
N ARG A 105 -16.93 2.03 8.33
CA ARG A 105 -17.70 3.26 8.13
C ARG A 105 -17.18 4.05 6.94
N PRO A 106 -17.40 3.56 5.71
CA PRO A 106 -16.92 4.22 4.51
C PRO A 106 -17.58 5.60 4.30
N ASP A 107 -18.75 5.85 4.88
CA ASP A 107 -19.44 7.14 4.83
C ASP A 107 -18.65 8.27 5.54
N LEU A 108 -17.86 7.93 6.57
CA LEU A 108 -16.98 8.86 7.27
C LEU A 108 -15.63 9.05 6.56
N ALA A 109 -15.31 8.16 5.63
CA ALA A 109 -13.99 8.06 5.03
C ALA A 109 -13.88 8.86 3.71
N PRO A 110 -12.76 9.59 3.48
CA PRO A 110 -12.52 10.27 2.21
C PRO A 110 -12.66 9.32 1.03
N MET A 111 -13.33 9.75 -0.04
CA MET A 111 -13.56 8.92 -1.23
C MET A 111 -14.37 7.62 -0.99
N LYS A 112 -15.10 7.55 0.13
CA LYS A 112 -15.84 6.37 0.58
C LYS A 112 -14.94 5.14 0.80
N GLY A 113 -13.77 5.36 1.39
CA GLY A 113 -12.76 4.32 1.59
C GLY A 113 -11.94 4.01 0.33
N LEU A 114 -10.98 3.09 0.46
CA LEU A 114 -10.24 2.54 -0.66
C LEU A 114 -11.08 1.51 -1.45
N PRO A 115 -10.81 1.28 -2.74
CA PRO A 115 -11.41 0.15 -3.45
C PRO A 115 -11.02 -1.17 -2.78
N LYS A 116 -11.99 -2.09 -2.63
CA LYS A 116 -11.71 -3.43 -2.10
C LYS A 116 -10.62 -4.09 -2.97
N PRO A 117 -9.54 -4.62 -2.37
CA PRO A 117 -8.47 -5.27 -3.11
C PRO A 117 -8.87 -6.69 -3.52
N ASP A 118 -8.14 -7.26 -4.46
CA ASP A 118 -8.20 -8.67 -4.84
C ASP A 118 -7.18 -9.53 -4.06
N LEU A 119 -6.14 -8.89 -3.53
CA LEU A 119 -5.08 -9.50 -2.72
C LEU A 119 -4.39 -8.44 -1.84
N LEU A 120 -3.71 -8.92 -0.80
CA LEU A 120 -2.91 -8.11 0.10
C LEU A 120 -1.45 -8.53 0.00
N VAL A 121 -0.54 -7.56 0.09
CA VAL A 121 0.92 -7.82 0.08
C VAL A 121 1.57 -7.06 1.22
N ALA A 122 2.05 -7.78 2.22
CA ALA A 122 2.72 -7.21 3.37
C ALA A 122 4.21 -7.51 3.34
N CYS A 123 5.02 -6.48 3.53
CA CYS A 123 6.46 -6.61 3.77
C CYS A 123 6.78 -6.11 5.18
N THR A 124 7.52 -6.89 5.97
CA THR A 124 7.79 -6.61 7.40
C THR A 124 8.96 -5.63 7.63
N ASN A 125 9.52 -5.05 6.57
CA ASN A 125 10.68 -4.16 6.60
C ASN A 125 10.44 -2.78 7.25
N ILE A 126 9.19 -2.41 7.49
CA ILE A 126 8.83 -1.10 8.06
C ILE A 126 8.49 -1.17 9.56
N CYS A 127 7.73 -2.18 10.00
CA CYS A 127 7.43 -2.46 11.40
C CYS A 127 6.71 -3.82 11.56
N GLY A 128 6.69 -4.39 12.76
CA GLY A 128 5.95 -5.62 13.04
C GLY A 128 4.42 -5.48 13.01
N THR A 129 3.90 -4.25 13.21
CA THR A 129 2.45 -3.98 13.25
C THR A 129 1.75 -4.35 11.94
N VAL A 130 2.43 -4.17 10.79
CA VAL A 130 1.79 -4.41 9.49
C VAL A 130 1.44 -5.88 9.27
N LEU A 131 2.16 -6.83 9.88
CA LEU A 131 1.84 -8.24 9.79
C LEU A 131 0.44 -8.52 10.36
N LYS A 132 0.20 -8.15 11.62
CA LYS A 132 -1.09 -8.38 12.29
C LYS A 132 -2.20 -7.53 11.70
N TRP A 133 -1.89 -6.32 11.26
CA TRP A 133 -2.84 -5.47 10.55
C TRP A 133 -3.31 -6.13 9.25
N TYR A 134 -2.38 -6.61 8.42
CA TYR A 134 -2.73 -7.22 7.12
C TYR A 134 -3.40 -8.58 7.28
N GLU A 135 -3.07 -9.37 8.30
CA GLU A 135 -3.84 -10.57 8.66
C GLU A 135 -5.30 -10.23 9.02
N ALA A 136 -5.52 -9.14 9.78
CA ALA A 136 -6.87 -8.69 10.11
C ALA A 136 -7.62 -8.24 8.86
N LEU A 137 -6.96 -7.48 7.97
CA LEU A 137 -7.53 -7.10 6.68
C LEU A 137 -7.88 -8.31 5.82
N ALA A 138 -7.02 -9.33 5.76
CA ALA A 138 -7.26 -10.56 5.01
C ALA A 138 -8.54 -11.27 5.49
N ARG A 139 -8.73 -11.34 6.82
CA ARG A 139 -9.95 -11.91 7.43
C ARG A 139 -11.20 -11.07 7.17
N ILE A 140 -11.10 -9.74 7.29
CA ILE A 140 -12.23 -8.82 7.07
C ILE A 140 -12.69 -8.84 5.61
N LEU A 141 -11.74 -8.92 4.68
CA LEU A 141 -12.00 -8.74 3.25
C LEU A 141 -12.13 -10.07 2.50
N GLU A 142 -11.71 -11.18 3.12
CA GLU A 142 -11.70 -12.53 2.54
C GLU A 142 -10.89 -12.59 1.24
N VAL A 143 -9.66 -12.08 1.30
CA VAL A 143 -8.72 -12.03 0.16
C VAL A 143 -7.37 -12.64 0.55
N PRO A 144 -6.62 -13.23 -0.41
CA PRO A 144 -5.30 -13.79 -0.15
C PRO A 144 -4.33 -12.72 0.36
N LEU A 145 -3.43 -13.15 1.25
CA LEU A 145 -2.35 -12.34 1.81
C LEU A 145 -1.00 -12.99 1.47
N ILE A 146 -0.17 -12.25 0.74
CA ILE A 146 1.24 -12.59 0.52
C ILE A 146 2.07 -11.82 1.55
N VAL A 147 2.88 -12.53 2.33
CA VAL A 147 3.80 -11.92 3.30
C VAL A 147 5.22 -12.13 2.82
N ILE A 148 5.99 -11.05 2.78
CA ILE A 148 7.43 -11.04 2.56
C ILE A 148 8.07 -10.63 3.86
N ASP A 149 8.59 -11.61 4.58
CA ASP A 149 9.24 -11.40 5.85
C ASP A 149 10.71 -11.02 5.64
N THR A 150 11.05 -9.80 6.04
CA THR A 150 12.43 -9.31 6.02
C THR A 150 12.98 -9.35 7.45
N PRO A 151 13.99 -10.18 7.73
CA PRO A 151 14.53 -10.31 9.07
C PRO A 151 15.18 -8.99 9.51
N TYR A 152 15.07 -8.68 10.80
CA TYR A 152 15.83 -7.59 11.39
C TYR A 152 17.30 -7.95 11.41
N LEU A 153 18.15 -7.11 10.81
CA LEU A 153 19.59 -7.30 10.76
C LEU A 153 20.27 -6.12 11.47
N PRO A 154 21.01 -6.36 12.58
CA PRO A 154 21.74 -5.31 13.29
C PRO A 154 23.00 -4.84 12.53
N GLY A 155 23.36 -5.50 11.44
CA GLY A 155 24.56 -5.23 10.64
C GLY A 155 24.33 -5.47 9.16
N GLU A 156 25.37 -5.94 8.47
CA GLU A 156 25.30 -6.16 7.02
C GLU A 156 24.34 -7.29 6.62
N VAL A 157 23.90 -7.23 5.36
CA VAL A 157 23.06 -8.26 4.77
C VAL A 157 23.85 -9.57 4.65
N THR A 158 23.42 -10.60 5.37
CA THR A 158 24.05 -11.93 5.29
C THR A 158 23.57 -12.69 4.05
N PRO A 159 24.39 -13.62 3.50
CA PRO A 159 23.96 -14.49 2.41
C PRO A 159 22.68 -15.29 2.74
N GLN A 160 22.51 -15.70 3.99
CA GLN A 160 21.35 -16.45 4.47
C GLN A 160 20.09 -15.57 4.48
N ALA A 161 20.18 -14.33 4.99
CA ALA A 161 19.06 -13.39 4.98
C ALA A 161 18.66 -13.03 3.54
N LYS A 162 19.64 -12.80 2.65
CA LYS A 162 19.40 -12.57 1.23
C LYS A 162 18.69 -13.76 0.59
N ALA A 163 19.18 -14.98 0.79
CA ALA A 163 18.57 -16.20 0.24
C ALA A 163 17.16 -16.45 0.82
N TYR A 164 16.93 -16.12 2.09
CA TYR A 164 15.62 -16.22 2.72
C TYR A 164 14.59 -15.29 2.07
N VAL A 165 14.93 -14.01 1.88
CA VAL A 165 14.03 -13.07 1.20
C VAL A 165 13.86 -13.44 -0.28
N LEU A 166 14.93 -13.85 -0.97
CA LEU A 166 14.85 -14.27 -2.38
C LEU A 166 13.84 -15.41 -2.59
N ARG A 167 13.91 -16.48 -1.77
CA ARG A 167 12.95 -17.58 -1.86
C ARG A 167 11.49 -17.15 -1.63
N GLN A 168 11.28 -16.17 -0.76
CA GLN A 168 9.94 -15.62 -0.55
C GLN A 168 9.46 -14.81 -1.76
N LEU A 169 10.34 -14.09 -2.44
CA LEU A 169 10.01 -13.38 -3.68
C LEU A 169 9.69 -14.38 -4.81
N GLU A 170 10.43 -15.48 -4.92
CA GLU A 170 10.16 -16.57 -5.87
C GLU A 170 8.79 -17.23 -5.58
N ALA A 171 8.48 -17.55 -4.32
CA ALA A 171 7.17 -18.07 -3.94
C ALA A 171 6.04 -17.06 -4.18
N ALA A 172 6.30 -15.76 -3.97
CA ALA A 172 5.33 -14.71 -4.29
C ALA A 172 5.08 -14.63 -5.79
N VAL A 173 6.10 -14.85 -6.64
CA VAL A 173 5.94 -14.93 -8.10
C VAL A 173 4.99 -16.07 -8.47
N GLU A 174 5.21 -17.28 -7.95
CA GLU A 174 4.33 -18.43 -8.22
C GLU A 174 2.88 -18.17 -7.80
N GLU A 175 2.67 -17.58 -6.64
CA GLU A 175 1.33 -17.23 -6.15
C GLU A 175 0.68 -16.15 -7.01
N LEU A 176 1.45 -15.16 -7.47
CA LEU A 176 0.96 -14.11 -8.37
C LEU A 176 0.61 -14.68 -9.76
N GLU A 177 1.39 -15.62 -10.29
CA GLU A 177 1.04 -16.36 -11.52
C GLU A 177 -0.29 -17.10 -11.34
N ARG A 178 -0.46 -17.83 -10.22
CA ARG A 178 -1.71 -18.54 -9.91
C ARG A 178 -2.91 -17.61 -9.78
N LEU A 179 -2.74 -16.48 -9.10
CA LEU A 179 -3.81 -15.52 -8.87
C LEU A 179 -4.21 -14.76 -10.15
N THR A 180 -3.25 -14.48 -11.04
CA THR A 180 -3.46 -13.63 -12.22
C THR A 180 -3.64 -14.39 -13.52
N GLY A 181 -3.15 -15.64 -13.61
CA GLY A 181 -3.03 -16.38 -14.86
C GLY A 181 -1.99 -15.80 -15.84
N VAL A 182 -1.15 -14.87 -15.39
CA VAL A 182 -0.11 -14.21 -16.19
C VAL A 182 1.24 -14.78 -15.81
N SER A 183 2.00 -15.31 -16.77
CA SER A 183 3.36 -15.80 -16.50
C SER A 183 4.33 -14.67 -16.17
N PHE A 184 5.27 -14.96 -15.27
CA PHE A 184 6.34 -14.05 -14.90
C PHE A 184 7.23 -13.73 -16.10
N SER A 185 7.72 -12.49 -16.14
CA SER A 185 8.60 -12.03 -17.21
C SER A 185 9.73 -11.20 -16.61
N GLU A 186 10.92 -11.80 -16.58
CA GLU A 186 12.15 -11.15 -16.12
C GLU A 186 12.44 -9.86 -16.91
N LYS A 187 12.27 -9.90 -18.24
CA LYS A 187 12.39 -8.70 -19.09
C LYS A 187 11.44 -7.57 -18.69
N LYS A 188 10.21 -7.87 -18.27
CA LYS A 188 9.29 -6.84 -17.74
C LYS A 188 9.75 -6.35 -16.39
N LEU A 189 10.21 -7.26 -15.52
CA LEU A 189 10.74 -6.90 -14.21
C LEU A 189 11.92 -5.94 -14.34
N ASP A 190 12.89 -6.23 -15.20
CA ASP A 190 14.06 -5.37 -15.44
C ASP A 190 13.65 -3.97 -15.87
N ALA A 191 12.76 -3.87 -16.86
CA ALA A 191 12.29 -2.58 -17.35
C ALA A 191 11.51 -1.77 -16.28
N ILE A 192 10.83 -2.45 -15.36
CA ILE A 192 10.13 -1.81 -14.23
C ILE A 192 11.15 -1.40 -13.15
N ALA A 193 12.08 -2.28 -12.80
CA ALA A 193 13.12 -2.07 -11.81
C ALA A 193 14.05 -0.91 -12.20
N ASP A 194 14.37 -0.77 -13.49
CA ASP A 194 15.14 0.37 -14.00
C ASP A 194 14.42 1.70 -13.76
N LYS A 195 13.10 1.75 -13.95
CA LYS A 195 12.30 2.95 -13.64
C LYS A 195 12.27 3.22 -12.13
N SER A 196 12.08 2.18 -11.30
CA SER A 196 12.15 2.32 -9.84
C SER A 196 13.52 2.82 -9.37
N ARG A 197 14.61 2.34 -9.98
CA ARG A 197 15.97 2.80 -9.71
C ARG A 197 16.13 4.27 -10.07
N GLN A 198 15.69 4.69 -11.25
CA GLN A 198 15.73 6.10 -11.67
C GLN A 198 14.98 7.02 -10.70
N VAL A 199 13.75 6.65 -10.31
CA VAL A 199 12.95 7.41 -9.35
C VAL A 199 13.65 7.51 -7.99
N THR A 200 14.21 6.40 -7.49
CA THR A 200 14.91 6.38 -6.20
C THR A 200 16.20 7.21 -6.23
N THR A 201 16.94 7.19 -7.35
CA THR A 201 18.13 8.04 -7.53
C THR A 201 17.75 9.52 -7.45
N ILE A 202 16.74 9.95 -8.22
CA ILE A 202 16.27 11.35 -8.20
C ILE A 202 15.77 11.72 -6.80
N TRP A 203 15.02 10.83 -6.12
CA TRP A 203 14.55 11.07 -4.76
C TRP A 203 15.70 11.34 -3.78
N ARG A 204 16.84 10.65 -3.92
CA ARG A 204 18.03 10.85 -3.08
C ARG A 204 18.78 12.15 -3.39
N GLU A 205 18.60 12.72 -4.57
CA GLU A 205 19.21 13.99 -4.98
C GLU A 205 18.47 15.20 -4.41
N ILE A 206 17.17 15.05 -4.09
CA ILE A 206 16.35 16.09 -3.48
C ILE A 206 16.74 16.24 -2.01
N LYS A 207 17.34 17.38 -1.66
CA LYS A 207 17.74 17.77 -0.30
C LYS A 207 16.69 18.67 0.36
#